data_AF-A0A1Z8QBH8-F1
#
_entry.id   AF-A0A1Z8QBH8-F1
#
_cell.length_a   1.000
_cell.length_b   1.000
_cell.length_c   1.000
_cell.angle_alpha   90.00
_cell.angle_beta   90.00
_cell.angle_gamma   90.00
#
_symmetry.space_group_name_H-M   'P 1'
#
loop_
_entity.id
_entity.type
_entity.pdbx_description
1 polymer ?
#
loop_
_entity_poly.entity_id
_entity_poly.type
_entity_poly.pdbx_seq_one_letter_code
_entity_poly.pdbx_strand_id
1 'polypeptide(L)'
;MTKKYFILIFLIMILDTQAQETKSGNSELLLYSQFGEFCTMCEATLVCIDEKNKINDAFLDHESYLLIHLETRTFWSQIATIWEFFIRNFDGYQVKGHSRPAILYSSEIGNWFDAETTTAEISIDPNLIKIKQFVIDRNTQDWIDHKEQKIGSCIRLPLWETLEYIDERVHKSENNE
;
A
#
# COMPACT_ATOMS: atom_id res chain seq x y z
N MET A 1 11.34 0.21 75.30
CA MET A 1 9.99 0.74 75.05
C MET A 1 10.03 1.47 73.70
N THR A 2 9.62 0.83 72.60
CA THR A 2 8.29 1.02 71.95
C THR A 2 7.95 2.50 71.77
N LYS A 3 7.65 3.06 70.61
CA LYS A 3 7.17 2.51 69.33
C LYS A 3 7.00 3.73 68.40
N LYS A 4 7.18 3.52 67.07
CA LYS A 4 6.41 4.18 65.98
C LYS A 4 6.68 5.69 65.71
N TYR A 5 6.71 6.26 64.50
CA TYR A 5 6.37 5.85 63.13
C TYR A 5 7.39 6.53 62.20
N PHE A 6 8.09 5.77 61.35
CA PHE A 6 8.83 6.33 60.22
C PHE A 6 7.85 6.37 59.05
N ILE A 7 7.33 7.56 58.73
CA ILE A 7 6.48 7.76 57.56
C ILE A 7 7.39 7.71 56.34
N LEU A 8 7.35 6.58 55.63
CA LEU A 8 7.95 6.43 54.31
C LEU A 8 7.00 7.10 53.31
N ILE A 9 7.29 8.33 52.91
CA ILE A 9 6.57 8.99 51.81
C ILE A 9 7.03 8.30 50.52
N PHE A 10 6.19 7.40 50.02
CA PHE A 10 6.33 6.79 48.71
C PHE A 10 5.93 7.86 47.67
N LEU A 11 6.91 8.63 47.22
CA LEU A 11 6.72 9.61 46.16
C LEU A 11 6.67 8.85 44.83
N ILE A 12 5.46 8.46 44.42
CA ILE A 12 5.20 7.96 43.07
C ILE A 12 5.38 9.16 42.15
N MET A 13 6.59 9.32 41.62
CA MET A 13 6.80 10.07 40.38
C MET A 13 5.99 9.37 39.31
N ILE A 14 4.75 9.83 39.11
CA ILE A 14 4.04 9.60 37.85
C ILE A 14 4.85 10.40 36.83
N LEU A 15 5.87 9.76 36.26
CA LEU A 15 6.33 10.19 34.95
C LEU A 15 5.13 9.92 34.03
N ASP A 16 4.35 10.98 33.78
CA ASP A 16 3.59 11.11 32.55
C ASP A 16 4.59 11.02 31.41
N THR A 17 4.94 9.77 31.09
CA THR A 17 5.61 9.42 29.87
C THR A 17 4.53 9.61 28.83
N GLN A 18 4.31 10.86 28.44
CA GLN A 18 3.66 11.13 27.17
C GLN A 18 4.62 10.52 26.15
N ALA A 19 4.35 9.27 25.78
CA ALA A 19 4.77 8.70 24.54
C ALA A 19 4.12 9.58 23.48
N GLN A 20 4.78 10.71 23.22
CA GLN A 20 4.52 11.53 22.08
C GLN A 20 4.98 10.66 20.92
N GLU A 21 4.05 9.89 20.36
CA GLU A 21 4.21 9.31 19.04
C GLU A 21 4.51 10.49 18.13
N THR A 22 5.80 10.75 17.95
CA THR A 22 6.27 11.50 16.81
C THR A 22 5.78 10.70 15.63
N LYS A 23 4.65 11.15 15.06
CA LYS A 23 4.24 10.83 13.70
C LYS A 23 5.35 11.38 12.82
N SER A 24 6.47 10.66 12.79
CA SER A 24 7.55 10.83 11.85
C SER A 24 6.85 10.78 10.52
N GLY A 25 6.94 11.87 9.77
CA GLY A 25 6.57 11.89 8.36
C GLY A 25 7.53 10.95 7.64
N ASN A 26 7.31 9.65 7.81
CA ASN A 26 7.97 8.62 7.07
C ASN A 26 7.44 8.77 5.66
N SER A 27 8.22 9.40 4.79
CA SER A 27 8.11 9.17 3.35
C SER A 27 8.51 7.72 3.10
N GLU A 28 7.68 6.79 3.57
CA GLU A 28 7.78 5.38 3.27
C GLU A 28 7.46 5.25 1.78
N LEU A 29 8.46 4.83 1.01
CA LEU A 29 8.31 4.45 -0.38
C LEU A 29 7.03 3.59 -0.52
N LEU A 30 6.18 3.88 -1.52
CA LEU A 30 5.01 3.05 -1.77
C LEU A 30 5.43 1.58 -1.86
N LEU A 31 4.72 0.74 -1.11
CA LEU A 31 4.96 -0.70 -0.94
C LEU A 31 6.15 -1.11 -0.05
N TYR A 32 6.71 -0.21 0.75
CA TYR A 32 7.62 -0.59 1.84
C TYR A 32 6.85 -1.02 3.09
N SER A 33 7.44 -1.92 3.87
CA SER A 33 6.92 -2.28 5.19
C SER A 33 7.24 -1.19 6.21
N GLN A 34 6.57 -1.23 7.36
CA GLN A 34 6.89 -0.40 8.55
C GLN A 34 8.36 -0.54 9.02
N PHE A 35 9.07 -1.56 8.54
CA PHE A 35 10.48 -1.81 8.84
C PHE A 35 11.42 -1.30 7.73
N GLY A 36 10.91 -0.60 6.72
CA GLY A 36 11.72 -0.08 5.62
C GLY A 36 12.20 -1.16 4.65
N GLU A 37 11.55 -2.33 4.62
CA GLU A 37 11.88 -3.41 3.68
C GLU A 37 10.93 -3.42 2.49
N PHE A 38 11.49 -3.61 1.29
CA PHE A 38 10.73 -3.82 0.08
C PHE A 38 10.07 -5.20 0.11
N CYS A 39 8.76 -5.24 0.40
CA CYS A 39 8.06 -6.52 0.50
C CYS A 39 7.67 -7.04 -0.88
N THR A 40 8.48 -7.96 -1.42
CA THR A 40 8.26 -8.61 -2.73
C THR A 40 7.11 -9.61 -2.76
N MET A 41 6.57 -9.96 -1.58
CA MET A 41 5.53 -10.97 -1.39
C MET A 41 4.26 -10.42 -0.71
N CYS A 42 4.23 -9.13 -0.35
CA CYS A 42 3.07 -8.57 0.34
C CYS A 42 2.00 -8.16 -0.65
N GLU A 43 0.76 -8.45 -0.25
CA GLU A 43 -0.42 -7.81 -0.80
C GLU A 43 -0.47 -6.34 -0.40
N ALA A 44 -1.03 -5.50 -1.27
CA ALA A 44 -1.19 -4.09 -0.97
C ALA A 44 -2.34 -3.47 -1.78
N THR A 45 -3.00 -2.49 -1.20
CA THR A 45 -3.98 -1.66 -1.89
C THR A 45 -3.45 -0.25 -2.05
N LEU A 46 -3.59 0.30 -3.25
CA LEU A 46 -3.27 1.68 -3.58
C LEU A 46 -4.50 2.37 -4.13
N VAL A 47 -4.73 3.63 -3.80
CA VAL A 47 -5.73 4.46 -4.46
C VAL A 47 -5.04 5.60 -5.18
N CYS A 48 -5.33 5.74 -6.46
CA CYS A 48 -4.83 6.82 -7.31
C CYS A 48 -5.96 7.80 -7.61
N ILE A 49 -5.67 9.08 -7.41
CA ILE A 49 -6.66 10.16 -7.48
C ILE A 49 -6.12 11.31 -8.32
N ASP A 50 -7.00 12.04 -9.00
CA ASP A 50 -6.64 13.30 -9.65
C ASP A 50 -6.13 14.28 -8.58
N GLU A 51 -5.15 15.11 -8.93
CA GLU A 51 -4.50 16.11 -8.07
C GLU A 51 -5.49 17.10 -7.44
N LYS A 52 -6.69 17.23 -8.02
CA LYS A 52 -7.78 18.09 -7.50
C LYS A 52 -8.53 17.50 -6.32
N ASN A 53 -8.50 16.18 -6.15
CA ASN A 53 -9.31 15.48 -5.17
C ASN A 53 -8.57 15.38 -3.82
N LYS A 54 -9.33 15.42 -2.72
CA LYS A 54 -8.78 15.24 -1.36
C LYS A 54 -9.34 13.96 -0.76
N ILE A 55 -8.45 13.17 -0.17
CA ILE A 55 -8.83 11.91 0.50
C ILE A 55 -9.38 12.26 1.88
N ASN A 56 -10.61 11.82 2.14
CA ASN A 56 -11.29 11.83 3.43
C ASN A 56 -11.87 10.43 3.70
N ASP A 57 -12.43 10.21 4.88
CA ASP A 57 -12.92 8.88 5.28
C ASP A 57 -14.06 8.34 4.39
N ALA A 58 -14.78 9.21 3.68
CA ALA A 58 -15.87 8.86 2.77
C ALA A 58 -15.48 8.96 1.27
N PHE A 59 -14.19 9.08 0.97
CA PHE A 59 -13.70 9.40 -0.37
C PHE A 59 -14.08 8.33 -1.40
N LEU A 60 -13.99 7.06 -1.00
CA LEU A 60 -14.26 5.92 -1.87
C LEU A 60 -15.73 5.83 -2.32
N ASP A 61 -16.65 6.54 -1.66
CA ASP A 61 -18.08 6.42 -1.95
C ASP A 61 -18.60 7.45 -2.96
N HIS A 62 -17.85 8.53 -3.20
CA HIS A 62 -18.40 9.71 -3.91
C HIS A 62 -17.52 10.26 -5.02
N GLU A 63 -16.23 9.91 -5.01
CA GLU A 63 -15.26 10.54 -5.90
C GLU A 63 -14.85 9.62 -7.04
N SER A 64 -14.19 10.20 -8.04
CA SER A 64 -13.53 9.43 -9.09
C SER A 64 -12.14 9.02 -8.65
N TYR A 65 -11.83 7.73 -8.75
CA TYR A 65 -10.55 7.16 -8.36
C TYR A 65 -10.26 5.85 -9.08
N LEU A 66 -8.98 5.47 -9.07
CA LEU A 66 -8.52 4.15 -9.47
C LEU A 66 -8.00 3.43 -8.23
N LEU A 67 -8.72 2.39 -7.79
CA LEU A 67 -8.27 1.52 -6.71
C LEU A 67 -7.54 0.31 -7.31
N ILE A 68 -6.34 0.07 -6.81
CA ILE A 68 -5.42 -0.94 -7.30
C ILE A 68 -5.17 -1.92 -6.16
N HIS A 69 -5.62 -3.14 -6.35
CA HIS A 69 -5.33 -4.25 -5.46
C HIS A 69 -4.18 -5.06 -6.06
N LEU A 70 -3.01 -4.98 -5.44
CA LEU A 70 -1.83 -5.73 -5.83
C LEU A 70 -1.80 -7.04 -5.06
N GLU A 71 -2.05 -8.15 -5.76
CA GLU A 71 -2.12 -9.46 -5.16
C GLU A 71 -0.73 -10.03 -4.86
N THR A 72 -0.71 -11.05 -3.99
CA THR A 72 0.49 -11.85 -3.80
C THR A 72 0.86 -12.58 -5.10
N ARG A 73 2.13 -12.91 -5.25
CA ARG A 73 2.61 -13.74 -6.36
C ARG A 73 1.86 -15.07 -6.35
N THR A 74 1.24 -15.44 -7.48
CA THR A 74 0.62 -16.76 -7.64
C THR A 74 1.66 -17.85 -7.42
N PHE A 75 1.21 -19.04 -6.99
CA PHE A 75 2.07 -20.22 -6.74
C PHE A 75 3.06 -20.52 -7.89
N TRP A 76 2.70 -20.23 -9.15
CA TRP A 76 3.58 -20.38 -10.31
C TRP A 76 4.71 -19.34 -10.39
N SER A 77 4.48 -18.13 -9.90
CA SER A 77 5.53 -17.11 -9.74
C SER A 77 6.50 -17.50 -8.60
N GLN A 78 6.07 -18.30 -7.62
CA GLN A 78 6.97 -18.89 -6.61
C GLN A 78 7.89 -19.96 -7.21
N ILE A 79 7.40 -20.77 -8.16
CA ILE A 79 8.23 -21.71 -8.96
C ILE A 79 9.23 -20.93 -9.83
N ALA A 80 8.83 -19.78 -10.40
CA ALA A 80 9.72 -18.92 -11.15
C ALA A 80 10.86 -18.36 -10.27
N THR A 81 10.61 -18.06 -8.99
CA THR A 81 11.64 -17.67 -8.02
C THR A 81 12.71 -18.77 -7.82
N ILE A 82 12.33 -20.06 -7.92
CA ILE A 82 13.30 -21.18 -7.89
C ILE A 82 14.19 -21.16 -9.15
N TRP A 83 13.60 -20.86 -10.31
CA TRP A 83 14.34 -20.64 -11.55
C TRP A 83 15.23 -19.39 -11.51
N GLU A 84 14.76 -18.29 -10.92
CA GLU A 84 15.56 -17.07 -10.68
C GLU A 84 16.75 -17.36 -9.76
N PHE A 85 16.58 -18.19 -8.73
CA PHE A 85 17.68 -18.66 -7.88
C PHE A 85 18.68 -19.50 -8.67
N PHE A 86 18.20 -20.32 -9.62
CA PHE A 86 19.05 -21.10 -10.53
C PHE A 86 19.85 -20.20 -11.49
N ILE A 87 19.21 -19.16 -12.05
CA ILE A 87 19.84 -18.16 -12.93
C ILE A 87 20.81 -17.26 -12.15
N ARG A 88 20.55 -16.97 -10.88
CA ARG A 88 21.44 -16.17 -10.01
C ARG A 88 22.79 -16.83 -9.73
N ASN A 89 22.95 -18.13 -10.01
CA ASN A 89 24.25 -18.81 -9.97
C ASN A 89 25.09 -18.58 -11.24
N PHE A 90 24.54 -17.92 -12.26
CA PHE A 90 25.31 -17.35 -13.36
C PHE A 90 25.68 -15.90 -13.00
N ASP A 91 26.97 -15.57 -13.08
CA ASP A 91 27.50 -14.25 -12.74
C ASP A 91 26.72 -13.10 -13.42
N GLY A 92 26.22 -12.15 -12.62
CA GLY A 92 25.72 -10.85 -13.12
C GLY A 92 24.22 -10.56 -12.99
N TYR A 93 23.40 -11.42 -12.37
CA TYR A 93 21.95 -11.15 -12.24
C TYR A 93 21.64 -10.21 -11.05
N GLN A 94 21.53 -8.90 -11.31
CA GLN A 94 20.95 -7.94 -10.37
C GLN A 94 19.42 -8.02 -10.43
N VAL A 95 18.75 -8.10 -9.27
CA VAL A 95 17.28 -8.10 -9.20
C VAL A 95 16.77 -6.73 -9.64
N LYS A 96 16.21 -6.64 -10.85
CA LYS A 96 15.73 -5.36 -11.42
C LYS A 96 14.31 -4.99 -10.97
N GLY A 97 13.54 -5.96 -10.48
CA GLY A 97 12.12 -5.77 -10.14
C GLY A 97 11.37 -7.10 -10.08
N HIS A 98 10.04 -7.03 -10.07
CA HIS A 98 9.17 -8.19 -10.20
C HIS A 98 7.79 -7.83 -10.74
N SER A 99 7.11 -8.82 -11.33
CA SER A 99 5.73 -8.69 -11.77
C SER A 99 4.78 -9.45 -10.85
N ARG A 100 3.58 -8.90 -10.63
CA ARG A 100 2.52 -9.57 -9.87
C ARG A 100 1.12 -9.23 -10.41
N PRO A 101 0.12 -10.09 -10.20
CA PRO A 101 -1.24 -9.77 -10.58
C PRO A 101 -1.73 -8.50 -9.86
N ALA A 102 -2.56 -7.74 -10.56
CA ALA A 102 -3.21 -6.57 -10.03
C ALA A 102 -4.67 -6.55 -10.47
N ILE A 103 -5.57 -6.17 -9.58
CA ILE A 103 -6.97 -5.94 -9.90
C ILE A 103 -7.23 -4.43 -9.84
N LEU A 104 -7.81 -3.90 -10.90
CA LEU A 104 -8.14 -2.49 -11.04
C LEU A 104 -9.64 -2.29 -10.86
N TYR A 105 -10.01 -1.51 -9.86
CA TYR A 105 -11.38 -1.06 -9.62
C TYR A 105 -11.44 0.42 -9.95
N SER A 106 -12.09 0.76 -11.06
CA SER A 106 -12.28 2.15 -11.45
C SER A 106 -13.59 2.66 -10.88
N SER A 107 -13.57 3.86 -10.31
CA SER A 107 -14.78 4.57 -9.92
C SER A 107 -14.89 5.91 -10.62
N GLU A 108 -16.08 6.22 -11.13
CA GLU A 108 -16.46 7.56 -11.55
C GLU A 108 -17.65 8.05 -10.74
N ILE A 109 -17.44 9.11 -9.96
CA ILE A 109 -18.47 9.75 -9.12
C ILE A 109 -19.21 8.71 -8.24
N GLY A 110 -18.44 7.82 -7.59
CA GLY A 110 -19.00 6.78 -6.73
C GLY A 110 -19.69 5.61 -7.44
N ASN A 111 -19.65 5.52 -8.78
CA ASN A 111 -20.09 4.32 -9.50
C ASN A 111 -18.88 3.45 -9.82
N TRP A 112 -18.98 2.13 -9.65
CA TRP A 112 -17.92 1.19 -10.02
C TRP A 112 -18.15 0.64 -11.40
N PHE A 113 -17.05 0.52 -12.13
CA PHE A 113 -16.97 -0.27 -13.35
C PHE A 113 -16.46 -1.67 -13.03
N ASP A 114 -16.61 -2.57 -14.00
CA ASP A 114 -16.11 -3.93 -13.90
C ASP A 114 -14.64 -3.95 -13.50
N ALA A 115 -14.33 -4.81 -12.55
CA ALA A 115 -12.97 -5.03 -12.09
C ALA A 115 -12.14 -5.62 -13.23
N GLU A 116 -10.93 -5.09 -13.42
CA GLU A 116 -10.04 -5.57 -14.46
C GLU A 116 -8.79 -6.20 -13.87
N THR A 117 -8.56 -7.48 -14.19
CA THR A 117 -7.33 -8.17 -13.85
C THR A 117 -6.22 -7.83 -14.85
N THR A 118 -5.06 -7.43 -14.32
CA THR A 118 -3.87 -7.08 -15.11
C THR A 118 -2.59 -7.52 -14.39
N THR A 119 -1.44 -7.11 -14.92
CA THR A 119 -0.12 -7.33 -14.31
C THR A 119 0.51 -5.99 -13.94
N ALA A 120 1.00 -5.88 -12.71
CA ALA A 120 1.84 -4.77 -12.26
C ALA A 120 3.32 -5.17 -12.29
N GLU A 121 4.16 -4.33 -12.89
CA GLU A 121 5.63 -4.48 -12.86
C GLU A 121 6.22 -3.49 -11.85
N ILE A 122 6.87 -4.00 -10.82
CA ILE A 122 7.46 -3.19 -9.75
C ILE A 122 8.97 -3.23 -9.90
N SER A 123 9.56 -2.08 -10.22
CA SER A 123 11.00 -1.89 -10.36
C SER A 123 11.63 -1.52 -9.02
N ILE A 124 12.85 -2.04 -8.77
CA ILE A 124 13.64 -1.69 -7.57
C ILE A 124 14.48 -0.45 -7.85
N ASP A 125 15.08 -0.38 -9.03
CA ASP A 125 15.82 0.78 -9.52
C ASP A 125 15.57 0.93 -11.03
N PRO A 126 14.79 1.94 -11.47
CA PRO A 126 14.20 3.03 -10.68
C PRO A 126 13.01 2.60 -9.81
N ASN A 127 12.62 3.44 -8.84
CA ASN A 127 11.51 3.21 -7.89
C ASN A 127 10.11 3.34 -8.52
N LEU A 128 9.78 2.50 -9.50
CA LEU A 128 8.54 2.61 -10.28
C LEU A 128 7.59 1.41 -10.12
N ILE A 129 6.29 1.66 -10.21
CA ILE A 129 5.27 0.64 -10.47
C ILE A 129 4.68 0.95 -11.86
N LYS A 130 4.69 -0.01 -12.77
CA LYS A 130 4.06 0.11 -14.09
C LYS A 130 2.84 -0.79 -14.15
N ILE A 131 1.71 -0.23 -14.56
CA ILE A 131 0.44 -0.95 -14.72
C ILE A 131 -0.18 -0.46 -16.03
N LYS A 132 -0.28 -1.35 -17.01
CA LYS A 132 -0.71 -1.00 -18.37
C LYS A 132 0.10 0.20 -18.91
N GLN A 133 -0.58 1.30 -19.22
CA GLN A 133 0.01 2.53 -19.72
C GLN A 133 0.32 3.57 -18.64
N PHE A 134 0.12 3.25 -17.36
CA PHE A 134 0.34 4.15 -16.24
C PHE A 134 1.61 3.78 -15.48
N VAL A 135 2.27 4.80 -14.94
CA VAL A 135 3.45 4.67 -14.10
C VAL A 135 3.17 5.37 -12.77
N ILE A 136 3.60 4.75 -11.67
CA ILE A 136 3.53 5.33 -10.33
C ILE A 136 4.96 5.43 -9.81
N ASP A 137 5.40 6.65 -9.52
CA ASP A 137 6.65 6.86 -8.80
C ASP A 137 6.44 6.52 -7.32
N ARG A 138 7.20 5.56 -6.81
CA ARG A 138 7.02 5.06 -5.44
C ARG A 138 7.56 6.01 -4.39
N ASN A 139 8.43 6.94 -4.78
CA ASN A 139 9.03 7.93 -3.91
C ASN A 139 8.20 9.21 -3.87
N THR A 140 7.88 9.77 -5.04
CA THR A 140 7.08 11.01 -5.11
C THR A 140 5.58 10.76 -5.02
N GLN A 141 5.15 9.51 -5.20
CA GLN A 141 3.75 9.09 -5.26
C GLN A 141 3.02 9.63 -6.50
N ASP A 142 3.75 10.17 -7.47
CA ASP A 142 3.15 10.74 -8.68
C ASP A 142 2.53 9.63 -9.53
N TRP A 143 1.27 9.83 -9.90
CA TRP A 143 0.59 9.01 -10.90
C TRP A 143 0.76 9.65 -12.26
N ILE A 144 1.41 8.93 -13.16
CA ILE A 144 1.90 9.41 -14.44
C ILE A 144 1.24 8.61 -15.57
N ASP A 145 0.77 9.31 -16.58
CA ASP A 145 0.17 8.69 -17.77
C ASP A 145 1.21 8.28 -18.83
N HIS A 146 0.72 7.68 -19.90
CA HIS A 146 1.51 7.27 -21.06
C HIS A 146 2.22 8.41 -21.81
N LYS A 147 1.86 9.67 -21.55
CA LYS A 147 2.50 10.86 -22.13
C LYS A 147 3.52 11.48 -21.18
N GLU A 148 3.89 10.75 -20.12
CA GLU A 148 4.78 11.23 -19.06
C GLU A 148 4.23 12.46 -18.32
N GLN A 149 2.90 12.64 -18.32
CA GLN A 149 2.23 13.73 -17.61
C GLN A 149 1.76 13.23 -16.26
N LYS A 150 2.07 14.00 -15.21
CA LYS A 150 1.45 13.78 -13.90
C LYS A 150 -0.04 14.07 -14.00
N ILE A 151 -0.86 13.05 -13.73
CA ILE A 151 -2.32 13.13 -13.73
C ILE A 151 -2.90 13.07 -12.31
N GLY A 152 -2.06 12.78 -11.31
CA GLY A 152 -2.52 12.68 -9.94
C GLY A 152 -1.46 12.14 -9.00
N SER A 153 -1.91 11.58 -7.89
CA SER A 153 -1.06 10.88 -6.94
C SER A 153 -1.71 9.59 -6.45
N CYS A 154 -0.87 8.64 -6.05
CA CYS A 154 -1.31 7.37 -5.49
C CYS A 154 -0.88 7.25 -4.03
N ILE A 155 -1.79 6.87 -3.15
CA ILE A 155 -1.44 6.56 -1.76
C ILE A 155 -1.72 5.10 -1.44
N ARG A 156 -1.04 4.58 -0.43
CA ARG A 156 -1.34 3.26 0.13
C ARG A 156 -2.54 3.37 1.06
N LEU A 157 -3.49 2.44 0.91
CA LEU A 157 -4.60 2.28 1.83
C LEU A 157 -4.33 1.12 2.82
N PRO A 158 -5.01 1.12 3.99
CA PRO A 158 -5.05 -0.04 4.88
C PRO A 158 -5.62 -1.25 4.16
N LEU A 159 -4.86 -2.36 4.12
CA LEU A 159 -5.19 -3.51 3.28
C LEU A 159 -6.55 -4.12 3.63
N TRP A 160 -6.75 -4.47 4.91
CA TRP A 160 -7.91 -5.25 5.35
C TRP A 160 -9.20 -4.47 5.19
N GLU A 161 -9.20 -3.21 5.62
CA GLU A 161 -10.33 -2.29 5.50
C GLU A 161 -10.70 -2.04 4.04
N THR A 162 -9.70 -2.00 3.15
CA THR A 162 -9.96 -1.84 1.71
C THR A 162 -10.54 -3.12 1.09
N LEU A 163 -10.08 -4.30 1.52
CA LEU A 163 -10.62 -5.57 1.03
C LEU A 163 -12.07 -5.78 1.49
N GLU A 164 -12.38 -5.46 2.74
CA GLU A 164 -13.76 -5.47 3.27
C GLU A 164 -14.65 -4.51 2.47
N TYR A 165 -14.16 -3.29 2.19
CA TYR A 165 -14.86 -2.34 1.33
C TYR A 165 -15.13 -2.88 -0.08
N ILE A 166 -14.14 -3.53 -0.71
CA ILE A 166 -14.31 -4.14 -2.03
C ILE A 166 -15.40 -5.22 -1.98
N ASP A 167 -15.34 -6.12 -0.99
CA ASP A 167 -16.27 -7.23 -0.83
C ASP A 167 -17.73 -6.76 -0.65
N GLU A 168 -17.95 -5.79 0.26
CA GLU A 168 -19.26 -5.20 0.49
C GLU A 168 -19.84 -4.58 -0.79
N ARG A 169 -19.00 -3.89 -1.58
CA ARG A 169 -19.45 -3.15 -2.75
C ARG A 169 -19.73 -4.06 -3.94
N VAL A 170 -18.93 -5.12 -4.13
CA VAL A 170 -19.16 -6.16 -5.14
C VAL A 170 -20.46 -6.92 -4.83
N HIS A 171 -20.67 -7.31 -3.58
CA HIS A 171 -21.94 -7.95 -3.18
C HIS A 171 -23.16 -7.03 -3.33
N LYS A 172 -23.00 -5.71 -3.13
CA LYS A 172 -24.08 -4.75 -3.37
C LYS A 172 -24.43 -4.60 -4.85
N SER A 173 -23.46 -4.68 -5.77
CA SER A 173 -23.77 -4.65 -7.21
C SER A 173 -24.55 -5.89 -7.66
N GLU A 174 -24.15 -7.08 -7.20
CA GLU A 174 -24.81 -8.35 -7.57
C GLU A 174 -26.27 -8.44 -7.09
N ASN A 175 -26.60 -7.80 -5.98
CA ASN A 175 -27.96 -7.80 -5.41
C ASN A 175 -28.90 -6.73 -6.00
N ASN A 176 -28.39 -5.83 -6.86
CA ASN A 176 -29.18 -4.76 -7.49
C ASN A 176 -29.43 -5.00 -9.01
N GLU A 177 -29.02 -6.17 -9.54
CA GLU A 177 -29.43 -6.69 -10.86
C GLU A 177 -30.65 -7.62 -10.75
#